data_AF-A0A084A1N5-F1
#
_entry.id   AF-A0A084A1N5-F1
#
_cell.length_a   1.000
_cell.length_b   1.000
_cell.length_c   1.000
_cell.angle_alpha   90.00
_cell.angle_beta   90.00
_cell.angle_gamma   90.00
#
_symmetry.space_group_name_H-M   'P 1'
#
loop_
_entity.id
_entity.type
_entity.pdbx_description
1 polymer ?
#
loop_
_entity_poly.entity_id
_entity_poly.type
_entity_poly.pdbx_seq_one_letter_code
_entity_poly.pdbx_strand_id
1 'polypeptide(L)'
;MRTQVKALLTGILLVTSMATAVQAAEKVVIAHRGASGYLPEHTLPAKSMAYAMGADYLEQDVVMTKDDKLIVLHDHYLDRVTDVAKKFPDRHRKDGRYYALDFTLAEIQSLKFTEEFLVKDGVQQQKFPNRFPMWKSDFRIHTLQDEIEMIQGMNHSTGKNVGIYIETKAPWFHKTEGKDISKAVLEVLKSYGYTKKSDKVYLQSFDAPDLQRVKKELLPAMNMDIKLVQLITNTDDQKVIETMEIHPDGSLTPYSYDWMLKPGGAAKLAKYADGIGPWYPMIVKSTSTPGHIELTTLAKEAKQQGLQVHPYTFRSDPGQVPPYAKDFNDMLKIFYIDAGVDGVFTDFPDKAVKFLQQHQLHQ
;
A
#
# COMPACT_ATOMS: atom_id res chain seq x y z
N MET A 1 19.34 -35.39 -77.57
CA MET A 1 18.49 -34.48 -76.78
C MET A 1 17.41 -35.29 -76.07
N ARG A 2 17.15 -34.95 -74.80
CA ARG A 2 16.13 -35.47 -73.85
C ARG A 2 16.65 -36.47 -72.81
N THR A 3 17.13 -35.90 -71.72
CA THR A 3 17.19 -36.56 -70.40
C THR A 3 16.25 -35.79 -69.48
N GLN A 4 15.33 -36.52 -68.84
CA GLN A 4 14.40 -36.01 -67.85
C GLN A 4 15.15 -35.60 -66.58
N VAL A 5 14.76 -34.48 -65.95
CA VAL A 5 15.11 -34.18 -64.56
C VAL A 5 13.82 -33.97 -63.79
N LYS A 6 13.56 -34.87 -62.83
CA LYS A 6 12.47 -34.77 -61.85
C LYS A 6 12.88 -33.73 -60.80
N ALA A 7 12.05 -32.71 -60.61
CA ALA A 7 12.18 -31.78 -59.49
C ALA A 7 11.64 -32.45 -58.21
N LEU A 8 12.50 -32.60 -57.22
CA LEU A 8 12.12 -33.00 -55.85
C LEU A 8 11.93 -31.70 -55.05
N LEU A 9 10.69 -31.37 -54.70
CA LEU A 9 10.40 -30.31 -53.73
C LEU A 9 10.60 -30.87 -52.32
N THR A 10 11.65 -30.43 -51.64
CA THR A 10 11.84 -30.65 -50.20
C THR A 10 11.30 -29.42 -49.48
N GLY A 11 10.11 -29.55 -48.88
CA GLY A 11 9.53 -28.51 -48.03
C GLY A 11 10.23 -28.48 -46.67
N ILE A 12 10.87 -27.36 -46.32
CA ILE A 12 11.37 -27.09 -44.98
C ILE A 12 10.23 -26.47 -44.18
N LEU A 13 9.70 -27.21 -43.20
CA LEU A 13 8.75 -26.70 -42.23
C LEU A 13 9.55 -26.00 -41.11
N LEU A 14 9.59 -24.66 -41.15
CA LEU A 14 10.11 -23.87 -40.02
C LEU A 14 9.06 -23.88 -38.90
N VAL A 15 9.29 -24.68 -37.86
CA VAL A 15 8.55 -24.56 -36.59
C VAL A 15 9.25 -23.47 -35.77
N THR A 16 8.79 -22.23 -35.88
CA THR A 16 9.15 -21.17 -34.92
C THR A 16 8.41 -21.42 -33.62
N SER A 17 9.09 -21.99 -32.63
CA SER A 17 8.60 -21.99 -31.25
C SER A 17 8.63 -20.55 -30.73
N MET A 18 7.48 -19.89 -30.69
CA MET A 18 7.30 -18.72 -29.84
C MET A 18 7.31 -19.19 -28.39
N ALA A 19 8.50 -19.31 -27.80
CA ALA A 19 8.63 -19.27 -26.36
C ALA A 19 8.24 -17.86 -25.93
N THR A 20 6.99 -17.68 -25.53
CA THR A 20 6.61 -16.54 -24.71
C THR A 20 7.37 -16.68 -23.41
N ALA A 21 8.55 -16.05 -23.32
CA ALA A 21 9.11 -15.72 -22.03
C ALA A 21 8.07 -14.83 -21.35
N VAL A 22 7.30 -15.41 -20.43
CA VAL A 22 6.61 -14.63 -19.42
C VAL A 22 7.74 -13.91 -18.71
N GLN A 23 7.98 -12.66 -19.08
CA GLN A 23 8.87 -11.78 -18.33
C GLN A 23 8.31 -11.82 -16.91
N ALA A 24 9.03 -12.49 -15.99
CA ALA A 24 8.62 -12.50 -14.59
C ALA A 24 8.47 -11.03 -14.18
N ALA A 25 7.30 -10.65 -13.67
CA ALA A 25 7.08 -9.30 -13.21
C ALA A 25 8.17 -8.96 -12.17
N GLU A 26 8.79 -7.80 -12.35
CA GLU A 26 9.85 -7.29 -11.48
C GLU A 26 9.36 -7.26 -10.02
N LYS A 27 10.16 -7.78 -9.10
CA LYS A 27 9.82 -7.78 -7.66
C LYS A 27 10.07 -6.40 -7.11
N VAL A 28 9.06 -5.81 -6.46
CA VAL A 28 9.16 -4.44 -5.93
C VAL A 28 9.20 -4.40 -4.41
N VAL A 29 9.88 -3.41 -3.87
CA VAL A 29 9.88 -3.04 -2.46
C VAL A 29 9.05 -1.76 -2.29
N ILE A 30 8.02 -1.85 -1.46
CA ILE A 30 7.15 -0.73 -1.14
C ILE A 30 7.44 -0.31 0.30
N ALA A 31 7.94 0.91 0.48
CA ALA A 31 8.28 1.43 1.79
C ALA A 31 7.00 1.85 2.53
N HIS A 32 6.54 0.98 3.43
CA HIS A 32 5.30 1.17 4.18
C HIS A 32 5.47 2.34 5.17
N ARG A 33 4.77 3.43 4.86
CA ARG A 33 4.89 4.74 5.52
C ARG A 33 6.32 5.30 5.49
N GLY A 34 7.10 4.95 4.47
CA GLY A 34 8.53 5.25 4.39
C GLY A 34 9.40 4.24 5.14
N ALA A 35 10.53 4.70 5.67
CA ALA A 35 11.44 3.87 6.47
C ALA A 35 10.98 3.82 7.94
N SER A 36 9.72 3.44 8.15
CA SER A 36 8.98 3.58 9.42
C SER A 36 9.52 2.69 10.56
N GLY A 37 10.34 1.69 10.24
CA GLY A 37 11.10 0.91 11.22
C GLY A 37 12.26 1.69 11.86
N TYR A 38 12.61 2.86 11.31
CA TYR A 38 13.78 3.65 11.72
C TYR A 38 13.45 5.10 12.12
N LEU A 39 12.46 5.71 11.47
CA LEU A 39 12.04 7.10 11.68
C LEU A 39 10.51 7.17 11.84
N PRO A 40 9.96 8.20 12.51
CA PRO A 40 8.52 8.33 12.69
C PRO A 40 7.80 8.26 11.35
N GLU A 41 6.75 7.44 11.32
CA GLU A 41 6.04 7.09 10.10
C GLU A 41 5.60 8.32 9.29
N HIS A 42 5.56 8.14 7.97
CA HIS A 42 5.17 9.13 6.98
C HIS A 42 6.01 10.38 6.85
N THR A 43 6.77 10.80 7.85
CA THR A 43 7.55 12.05 7.83
C THR A 43 8.50 12.13 6.61
N LEU A 44 8.71 13.33 6.05
CA LEU A 44 9.63 13.52 4.92
C LEU A 44 11.05 12.93 5.16
N PRO A 45 11.62 12.96 6.39
CA PRO A 45 12.83 12.20 6.70
C PRO A 45 12.69 10.68 6.52
N ALA A 46 11.59 10.06 6.98
CA ALA A 46 11.34 8.63 6.79
C ALA A 46 11.20 8.28 5.30
N LYS A 47 10.55 9.14 4.51
CA LYS A 47 10.45 9.00 3.05
C LYS A 47 11.81 9.14 2.36
N SER A 48 12.58 10.17 2.71
CA SER A 48 13.94 10.39 2.18
C SER A 48 14.86 9.22 2.49
N MET A 49 14.79 8.65 3.70
CA MET A 49 15.56 7.47 4.07
C MET A 49 15.16 6.25 3.24
N ALA A 50 13.87 5.97 3.08
CA ALA A 50 13.39 4.86 2.26
C ALA A 50 13.81 4.99 0.78
N TYR A 51 13.73 6.20 0.23
CA TYR A 51 14.22 6.53 -1.10
C TYR A 51 15.71 6.19 -1.26
N ALA A 52 16.52 6.62 -0.29
CA ALA A 52 17.96 6.36 -0.27
C ALA A 52 18.27 4.86 -0.14
N MET A 53 17.44 4.12 0.60
CA MET A 53 17.53 2.66 0.77
C MET A 53 17.15 1.87 -0.49
N GLY A 54 16.61 2.52 -1.52
CA GLY A 54 16.31 1.90 -2.81
C GLY A 54 14.91 1.30 -2.92
N ALA A 55 13.95 1.73 -2.12
CA ALA A 55 12.55 1.35 -2.32
C ALA A 55 12.05 1.79 -3.71
N ASP A 56 11.26 0.95 -4.36
CA ASP A 56 10.69 1.22 -5.68
C ASP A 56 9.49 2.15 -5.62
N TYR A 57 8.75 2.08 -4.51
CA TYR A 57 7.60 2.93 -4.21
C TYR A 57 7.65 3.39 -2.76
N LEU A 58 7.24 4.63 -2.53
CA LEU A 58 6.97 5.17 -1.20
C LEU A 58 5.45 5.25 -1.00
N GLU A 59 4.95 4.72 0.11
CA GLU A 59 3.52 4.73 0.42
C GLU A 59 3.08 6.05 1.09
N GLN A 60 1.87 6.52 0.76
CA GLN A 60 1.19 7.62 1.42
C GLN A 60 -0.17 7.14 1.93
N ASP A 61 -0.45 7.28 3.22
CA ASP A 61 -1.82 7.19 3.71
C ASP A 61 -2.42 8.60 3.72
N VAL A 62 -3.59 8.79 3.13
CA VAL A 62 -4.16 10.12 2.93
C VAL A 62 -5.51 10.27 3.60
N VAL A 63 -5.66 11.37 4.33
CA VAL A 63 -6.91 11.85 4.96
C VAL A 63 -7.12 13.34 4.65
N MET A 64 -8.34 13.85 4.84
CA MET A 64 -8.65 15.27 4.63
C MET A 64 -8.71 16.07 5.92
N THR A 65 -8.27 17.33 5.83
CA THR A 65 -8.42 18.35 6.87
C THR A 65 -9.79 19.03 6.78
N LYS A 66 -10.11 19.87 7.77
CA LYS A 66 -11.34 20.69 7.79
C LYS A 66 -11.47 21.59 6.56
N ASP A 67 -10.35 22.20 6.16
CA ASP A 67 -10.19 23.14 5.05
C ASP A 67 -9.77 22.47 3.72
N ASP A 68 -10.19 21.21 3.53
CA ASP A 68 -10.11 20.46 2.28
C ASP A 68 -8.69 20.26 1.75
N LYS A 69 -7.71 20.12 2.65
CA LYS A 69 -6.34 19.75 2.31
C LYS A 69 -6.13 18.26 2.52
N LEU A 70 -5.32 17.65 1.66
CA LEU A 70 -4.89 16.25 1.78
C LEU A 70 -3.59 16.21 2.55
N ILE A 71 -3.57 15.49 3.66
CA ILE A 71 -2.38 15.29 4.50
C ILE A 71 -1.99 13.82 4.52
N VAL A 72 -0.70 13.56 4.77
CA VAL A 72 -0.18 12.20 4.88
C VAL A 72 -0.23 11.72 6.34
N LEU A 73 -1.16 10.82 6.65
CA LEU A 73 -1.45 10.31 7.99
C LEU A 73 -2.18 8.96 7.92
N HIS A 74 -1.73 7.96 8.68
CA HIS A 74 -2.30 6.61 8.63
C HIS A 74 -3.74 6.53 9.13
N ASP A 75 -4.01 7.11 10.29
CA ASP A 75 -5.35 7.15 10.87
C ASP A 75 -6.04 8.46 10.46
N HIS A 76 -7.37 8.47 10.36
CA HIS A 76 -8.14 9.73 10.37
C HIS A 76 -8.13 10.43 11.74
N TYR A 77 -7.30 9.96 12.68
CA TYR A 77 -7.09 10.48 14.02
C TYR A 77 -5.67 11.01 14.22
N LEU A 78 -5.52 12.07 15.03
CA LEU A 78 -4.24 12.70 15.34
C LEU A 78 -3.62 12.22 16.67
N ASP A 79 -4.41 11.55 17.50
CA ASP A 79 -4.12 11.34 18.94
C ASP A 79 -3.16 10.21 19.30
N ARG A 80 -2.60 9.51 18.30
CA ARG A 80 -1.60 8.44 18.49
C ARG A 80 -0.20 8.77 17.98
N VAL A 81 -0.08 9.87 17.25
CA VAL A 81 1.16 10.27 16.57
C VAL A 81 1.46 11.76 16.69
N THR A 82 0.64 12.52 17.43
CA THR A 82 0.85 13.96 17.65
C THR A 82 0.57 14.40 19.08
N ASP A 83 0.96 15.64 19.41
CA ASP A 83 0.65 16.30 20.68
C ASP A 83 -0.72 17.01 20.71
N VAL A 84 -1.64 16.64 19.81
CA VAL A 84 -2.96 17.29 19.66
C VAL A 84 -3.73 17.40 20.98
N ALA A 85 -3.74 16.36 21.81
CA ALA A 85 -4.47 16.35 23.08
C ALA A 85 -3.91 17.36 24.09
N LYS A 86 -2.62 17.70 23.99
CA LYS A 86 -2.00 18.74 24.80
C LYS A 86 -2.25 20.14 24.23
N LYS A 87 -2.18 20.27 22.90
CA LYS A 87 -2.26 21.57 22.23
C LYS A 87 -3.69 22.08 22.08
N PHE A 88 -4.65 21.18 21.90
CA PHE A 88 -6.06 21.47 21.65
C PHE A 88 -6.97 20.58 22.51
N PRO A 89 -6.88 20.64 23.86
CA PRO A 89 -7.49 19.65 24.76
C PRO A 89 -9.01 19.52 24.62
N ASP A 90 -9.72 20.56 24.19
CA ASP A 90 -11.19 20.57 24.12
C ASP A 90 -11.73 20.24 22.71
N ARG A 91 -10.86 19.80 21.78
CA ARG A 91 -11.19 19.59 20.36
C ARG A 91 -11.36 18.12 19.96
N HIS A 92 -11.62 17.24 20.92
CA HIS A 92 -12.00 15.86 20.65
C HIS A 92 -13.51 15.73 20.40
N ARG A 93 -13.92 14.69 19.66
CA ARG A 93 -15.34 14.32 19.54
C ARG A 93 -15.82 13.57 20.80
N LYS A 94 -17.08 13.17 20.82
CA LYS A 94 -17.73 12.51 21.99
C LYS A 94 -17.10 11.17 22.37
N ASP A 95 -16.44 10.51 21.44
CA ASP A 95 -15.69 9.27 21.64
C ASP A 95 -14.28 9.50 22.24
N GLY A 96 -13.91 10.77 22.50
CA GLY A 96 -12.62 11.16 23.04
C GLY A 96 -11.48 11.18 22.01
N ARG A 97 -11.79 10.99 20.72
CA ARG A 97 -10.79 10.98 19.65
C ARG A 97 -10.65 12.33 18.97
N TYR A 98 -9.46 12.60 18.43
CA TYR A 98 -9.13 13.84 17.71
C TYR A 98 -9.05 13.57 16.22
N TYR A 99 -10.07 13.95 15.47
CA TYR A 99 -10.18 13.66 14.04
C TYR A 99 -9.44 14.70 13.22
N ALA A 100 -8.61 14.29 12.25
CA ALA A 100 -7.89 15.22 11.38
C ALA A 100 -8.85 16.17 10.62
N LEU A 101 -10.04 15.66 10.27
CA LEU A 101 -11.11 16.39 9.58
C LEU A 101 -11.65 17.58 10.38
N ASP A 102 -11.45 17.61 11.70
CA ASP A 102 -11.92 18.71 12.56
C ASP A 102 -10.90 19.86 12.67
N PHE A 103 -9.70 19.73 12.10
CA PHE A 103 -8.62 20.72 12.17
C PHE A 103 -8.25 21.24 10.78
N THR A 104 -7.91 22.53 10.70
CA THR A 104 -7.32 23.13 9.49
C THR A 104 -5.89 22.63 9.26
N LEU A 105 -5.38 22.74 8.03
CA LEU A 105 -3.99 22.40 7.75
C LEU A 105 -3.01 23.19 8.63
N ALA A 106 -3.27 24.49 8.85
CA ALA A 106 -2.42 25.33 9.69
C ALA A 106 -2.38 24.86 11.16
N GLU A 107 -3.53 24.43 11.71
CA GLU A 107 -3.58 23.83 13.05
C GLU A 107 -2.77 22.52 13.08
N ILE A 108 -2.92 21.65 12.08
CA ILE A 108 -2.23 20.36 11.99
C ILE A 108 -0.71 20.54 11.84
N GLN A 109 -0.26 21.42 10.95
CA GLN A 109 1.17 21.71 10.74
C GLN A 109 1.83 22.35 11.98
N SER A 110 1.03 22.88 12.91
CA SER A 110 1.53 23.40 14.17
C SER A 110 1.80 22.31 15.22
N LEU A 111 1.30 21.08 15.03
CA LEU A 111 1.48 19.95 15.94
C LEU A 111 2.90 19.39 15.87
N LYS A 112 3.36 18.82 16.98
CA LYS A 112 4.54 17.96 16.98
C LYS A 112 4.13 16.54 16.60
N PHE A 113 4.80 15.97 15.60
CA PHE A 113 4.66 14.57 15.24
C PHE A 113 5.67 13.71 16.01
N THR A 114 5.28 12.48 16.36
CA THR A 114 6.08 11.52 17.12
C THR A 114 5.85 10.09 16.63
N GLU A 115 6.77 9.18 16.97
CA GLU A 115 6.54 7.74 16.85
C GLU A 115 5.24 7.32 17.55
N GLU A 116 4.53 6.36 16.95
CA GLU A 116 3.22 5.89 17.40
C GLU A 116 3.25 5.41 18.86
N PHE A 117 2.27 5.87 19.64
CA PHE A 117 2.10 5.47 21.03
C PHE A 117 0.67 4.97 21.31
N LEU A 118 0.59 4.01 22.24
CA LEU A 118 -0.64 3.62 22.89
C LEU A 118 -0.80 4.42 24.19
N VAL A 119 -2.03 4.61 24.64
CA VAL A 119 -2.30 5.17 25.98
C VAL A 119 -2.83 4.03 26.83
N LYS A 120 -2.09 3.68 27.88
CA LYS A 120 -2.50 2.70 28.88
C LYS A 120 -2.45 3.38 30.24
N ASP A 121 -3.57 3.34 30.96
CA ASP A 121 -3.70 3.94 32.29
C ASP A 121 -3.30 5.44 32.32
N GLY A 122 -3.66 6.18 31.26
CA GLY A 122 -3.32 7.60 31.11
C GLY A 122 -1.86 7.88 30.72
N VAL A 123 -1.02 6.85 30.56
CA VAL A 123 0.39 6.98 30.21
C VAL A 123 0.62 6.58 28.75
N GLN A 124 1.36 7.42 28.03
CA GLN A 124 1.78 7.11 26.67
C GLN A 124 2.90 6.05 26.69
N GLN A 125 2.72 4.99 25.91
CA GLN A 125 3.69 3.90 25.73
C GLN A 125 3.97 3.78 24.23
N GLN A 126 5.22 3.97 23.84
CA GLN A 126 5.66 3.74 22.45
C GLN A 126 5.32 2.30 22.02
N LYS A 127 4.67 2.17 20.87
CA LYS A 127 4.17 0.86 20.39
C LYS A 127 5.31 -0.10 20.04
N PHE A 128 6.35 0.40 19.37
CA PHE A 128 7.55 -0.35 19.02
C PHE A 128 8.75 0.24 19.76
N PRO A 129 9.18 -0.33 20.91
CA PRO A 129 10.15 0.31 21.80
C PRO A 129 11.55 0.48 21.20
N ASN A 130 11.88 -0.26 20.13
CA ASN A 130 13.19 -0.22 19.48
C ASN A 130 13.24 0.70 18.24
N ARG A 131 12.13 1.34 17.89
CA ARG A 131 12.07 2.35 16.82
C ARG A 131 12.50 3.72 17.32
N PHE A 132 12.36 4.73 16.47
CA PHE A 132 12.70 6.11 16.82
C PHE A 132 12.05 6.51 18.16
N PRO A 133 12.81 7.06 19.13
CA PRO A 133 12.24 7.37 20.43
C PRO A 133 11.15 8.44 20.36
N MET A 134 9.97 8.16 20.92
CA MET A 134 8.85 9.12 20.97
C MET A 134 9.28 10.45 21.60
N TRP A 135 8.76 11.55 21.06
CA TRP A 135 9.00 12.93 21.49
C TRP A 135 10.46 13.42 21.41
N LYS A 136 11.34 12.71 20.70
CA LYS A 136 12.69 13.20 20.37
C LYS A 136 12.72 13.88 19.00
N SER A 137 13.66 14.80 18.82
CA SER A 137 13.78 15.64 17.62
C SER A 137 12.49 16.44 17.32
N ASP A 138 12.32 16.89 16.08
CA ASP A 138 11.17 17.66 15.63
C ASP A 138 10.67 17.15 14.27
N PHE A 139 9.44 16.67 14.23
CA PHE A 139 8.77 16.15 13.05
C PHE A 139 7.39 16.78 12.89
N ARG A 140 6.86 16.79 11.66
CA ARG A 140 5.59 17.42 11.29
C ARG A 140 4.82 16.55 10.30
N ILE A 141 3.50 16.76 10.28
CA ILE A 141 2.62 16.30 9.20
C ILE A 141 2.76 17.28 8.03
N HIS A 142 2.78 16.75 6.82
CA HIS A 142 2.84 17.50 5.55
C HIS A 142 1.66 17.12 4.64
N THR A 143 1.50 17.88 3.56
CA THR A 143 0.45 17.61 2.56
C THR A 143 0.89 16.51 1.59
N LEU A 144 -0.08 15.91 0.90
CA LEU A 144 0.22 14.99 -0.20
C LEU A 144 1.08 15.67 -1.29
N GLN A 145 0.79 16.93 -1.58
CA GLN A 145 1.53 17.75 -2.55
C GLN A 145 3.00 17.91 -2.14
N ASP A 146 3.28 18.26 -0.87
CA ASP A 146 4.65 18.42 -0.37
C ASP A 146 5.46 17.13 -0.58
N GLU A 147 4.84 15.97 -0.36
CA GLU A 147 5.52 14.69 -0.53
C GLU A 147 5.73 14.32 -2.00
N ILE A 148 4.75 14.55 -2.87
CA ILE A 148 4.90 14.34 -4.32
C ILE A 148 6.02 15.24 -4.86
N GLU A 149 6.06 16.50 -4.46
CA GLU A 149 7.11 17.45 -4.85
C GLU A 149 8.50 16.99 -4.38
N MET A 150 8.61 16.51 -3.14
CA MET A 150 9.85 15.93 -2.63
C MET A 150 10.29 14.73 -3.47
N ILE A 151 9.39 13.78 -3.76
CA ILE A 151 9.73 12.56 -4.50
C ILE A 151 10.13 12.89 -5.95
N GLN A 152 9.37 13.75 -6.63
CA GLN A 152 9.69 14.19 -8.00
C GLN A 152 11.01 14.98 -8.04
N GLY A 153 11.27 15.83 -7.04
CA GLY A 153 12.54 16.54 -6.89
C GLY A 153 13.73 15.61 -6.64
N MET A 154 13.55 14.57 -5.83
CA MET A 154 14.56 13.53 -5.60
C MET A 154 14.80 12.70 -6.86
N ASN A 155 13.76 12.35 -7.62
CA ASN A 155 13.88 11.69 -8.93
C ASN A 155 14.69 12.53 -9.90
N HIS A 156 14.42 13.84 -9.98
CA HIS A 156 15.19 14.76 -10.81
C HIS A 156 16.67 14.83 -10.40
N SER A 157 16.94 15.05 -9.11
CA SER A 157 18.30 15.27 -8.61
C SER A 157 19.18 14.02 -8.55
N THR A 158 18.60 12.83 -8.44
CA THR A 158 19.34 11.55 -8.33
C THR A 158 19.34 10.74 -9.63
N GLY A 159 18.48 11.11 -10.59
CA GLY A 159 18.28 10.35 -11.82
C GLY A 159 17.49 9.05 -11.66
N LYS A 160 16.97 8.75 -10.45
CA LYS A 160 16.07 7.61 -10.23
C LYS A 160 14.63 7.96 -10.64
N ASN A 161 13.76 6.95 -10.64
CA ASN A 161 12.33 7.10 -10.92
C ASN A 161 11.48 6.29 -9.92
N VAL A 162 11.57 6.67 -8.65
CA VAL A 162 10.81 6.07 -7.54
C VAL A 162 9.35 6.49 -7.62
N GLY A 163 8.44 5.54 -7.42
CA GLY A 163 7.00 5.75 -7.50
C GLY A 163 6.33 6.13 -6.19
N ILE A 164 5.03 6.45 -6.30
CA ILE A 164 4.14 6.73 -5.18
C ILE A 164 3.06 5.64 -5.07
N TYR A 165 2.62 5.37 -3.85
CA TYR A 165 1.64 4.32 -3.57
C TYR A 165 0.62 4.87 -2.57
N ILE A 166 -0.46 5.47 -3.07
CA ILE A 166 -1.38 6.26 -2.27
C ILE A 166 -2.52 5.38 -1.77
N GLU A 167 -2.76 5.36 -0.45
CA GLU A 167 -3.98 4.85 0.17
C GLU A 167 -4.96 6.00 0.48
N THR A 168 -6.20 5.89 0.01
CA THR A 168 -7.30 6.71 0.54
C THR A 168 -7.85 6.07 1.81
N LYS A 169 -7.60 6.67 2.97
CA LYS A 169 -8.06 6.18 4.27
C LYS A 169 -9.54 6.49 4.50
N ALA A 170 -10.30 5.48 4.89
CA ALA A 170 -11.72 5.57 5.23
C ALA A 170 -12.55 6.51 4.30
N PRO A 171 -12.63 6.25 2.98
CA PRO A 171 -13.46 7.06 2.07
C PRO A 171 -14.92 7.15 2.52
N TRP A 172 -15.49 6.07 3.07
CA TRP A 172 -16.81 6.06 3.69
C TRP A 172 -16.96 7.16 4.76
N PHE A 173 -15.98 7.32 5.66
CA PHE A 173 -16.02 8.33 6.72
C PHE A 173 -16.03 9.74 6.13
N HIS A 174 -15.11 10.00 5.20
CA HIS A 174 -15.03 11.29 4.52
C HIS A 174 -16.34 11.63 3.80
N LYS A 175 -16.96 10.65 3.12
CA LYS A 175 -18.27 10.83 2.47
C LYS A 175 -19.37 11.18 3.47
N THR A 176 -19.44 10.49 4.61
CA THR A 176 -20.42 10.80 5.66
C THR A 176 -20.21 12.18 6.28
N GLU A 177 -18.98 12.69 6.24
CA GLU A 177 -18.61 14.05 6.66
C GLU A 177 -18.70 15.09 5.53
N GLY A 178 -19.29 14.71 4.37
CA GLY A 178 -19.53 15.62 3.25
C GLY A 178 -18.31 15.93 2.37
N LYS A 179 -17.26 15.11 2.44
CA LYS A 179 -16.03 15.26 1.64
C LYS A 179 -15.82 14.08 0.68
N ASP A 180 -15.20 14.33 -0.47
CA ASP A 180 -14.87 13.29 -1.46
C ASP A 180 -13.34 13.15 -1.58
N ILE A 181 -12.75 12.35 -0.69
CA ILE A 181 -11.29 12.17 -0.63
C ILE A 181 -10.73 11.53 -1.90
N SER A 182 -11.41 10.54 -2.45
CA SER A 182 -10.91 9.83 -3.64
C SER A 182 -10.88 10.74 -4.86
N LYS A 183 -11.89 11.60 -5.02
CA LYS A 183 -11.86 12.65 -6.06
C LYS A 183 -10.72 13.64 -5.81
N ALA A 184 -10.57 14.15 -4.58
CA ALA A 184 -9.51 15.10 -4.26
C ALA A 184 -8.11 14.54 -4.52
N VAL A 185 -7.86 13.27 -4.15
CA VAL A 185 -6.58 12.57 -4.43
C VAL A 185 -6.34 12.46 -5.94
N LEU A 186 -7.35 12.08 -6.73
CA LEU A 186 -7.21 12.01 -8.19
C LEU A 186 -6.95 13.37 -8.82
N GLU A 187 -7.52 14.45 -8.28
CA GLU A 187 -7.25 15.82 -8.75
C GLU A 187 -5.79 16.21 -8.54
N VAL A 188 -5.23 15.89 -7.36
CA VAL A 188 -3.79 16.08 -7.08
C VAL A 188 -2.93 15.18 -7.97
N LEU A 189 -3.22 13.89 -8.08
CA LEU A 189 -2.47 12.99 -8.96
C LEU A 189 -2.41 13.51 -10.40
N LYS A 190 -3.55 13.96 -10.93
CA LYS A 190 -3.63 14.53 -12.27
C LYS A 190 -2.81 15.82 -12.40
N SER A 191 -2.82 16.72 -11.40
CA SER A 191 -2.05 17.95 -11.46
C SER A 191 -0.54 17.73 -11.48
N TYR A 192 -0.06 16.63 -10.89
CA TYR A 192 1.35 16.21 -10.91
C TYR A 192 1.70 15.21 -12.02
N GLY A 193 0.78 14.96 -12.97
CA GLY A 193 1.03 14.18 -14.18
C GLY A 193 0.77 12.68 -14.10
N TYR A 194 0.28 12.17 -12.96
CA TYR A 194 -0.07 10.76 -12.77
C TYR A 194 -1.48 10.48 -13.32
N THR A 195 -1.57 10.02 -14.56
CA THR A 195 -2.86 9.85 -15.27
C THR A 195 -3.00 8.52 -15.98
N LYS A 196 -1.94 7.72 -16.10
CA LYS A 196 -1.89 6.49 -16.90
C LYS A 196 -1.29 5.33 -16.11
N LYS A 197 -1.58 4.09 -16.52
CA LYS A 197 -1.02 2.88 -15.91
C LYS A 197 0.49 2.77 -16.10
N SER A 198 1.05 3.47 -17.08
CA SER A 198 2.50 3.58 -17.29
C SER A 198 3.19 4.41 -16.21
N ASP A 199 2.46 5.31 -15.54
CA ASP A 199 3.02 6.18 -14.52
C ASP A 199 3.32 5.35 -13.26
N LYS A 200 4.36 5.75 -12.51
CA LYS A 200 4.81 5.07 -11.29
C LYS A 200 3.91 5.44 -10.11
N VAL A 201 2.62 5.11 -10.22
CA VAL A 201 1.60 5.30 -9.20
C VAL A 201 0.73 4.04 -9.05
N TYR A 202 0.39 3.74 -7.80
CA TYR A 202 -0.76 2.92 -7.45
C TYR A 202 -1.69 3.72 -6.54
N LEU A 203 -3.00 3.55 -6.73
CA LEU A 203 -4.02 3.99 -5.78
C LEU A 203 -4.62 2.76 -5.10
N GLN A 204 -4.55 2.69 -3.78
CA GLN A 204 -5.11 1.61 -2.98
C GLN A 204 -6.18 2.08 -2.01
N SER A 205 -7.05 1.16 -1.62
CA SER A 205 -7.98 1.36 -0.52
C SER A 205 -8.53 0.03 -0.03
N PHE A 206 -8.94 0.00 1.24
CA PHE A 206 -9.79 -1.05 1.80
C PHE A 206 -11.24 -0.98 1.27
N ASP A 207 -11.71 0.23 0.93
CA ASP A 207 -13.10 0.50 0.57
C ASP A 207 -13.40 0.04 -0.87
N ALA A 208 -13.82 -1.22 -1.01
CA ALA A 208 -14.13 -1.82 -2.31
C ALA A 208 -15.29 -1.13 -3.06
N PRO A 209 -16.40 -0.72 -2.39
CA PRO A 209 -17.41 0.11 -3.04
C PRO A 209 -16.84 1.40 -3.62
N ASP A 210 -15.98 2.11 -2.88
CA ASP A 210 -15.38 3.34 -3.39
C ASP A 210 -14.36 3.08 -4.52
N LEU A 211 -13.52 2.04 -4.45
CA LEU A 211 -12.63 1.69 -5.57
C LEU A 211 -13.40 1.33 -6.84
N GLN A 212 -14.56 0.67 -6.71
CA GLN A 212 -15.43 0.43 -7.86
C GLN A 212 -15.99 1.74 -8.43
N ARG A 213 -16.36 2.71 -7.58
CA ARG A 213 -16.77 4.06 -8.00
C ARG A 213 -15.63 4.79 -8.70
N VAL A 214 -14.42 4.75 -8.13
CA VAL A 214 -13.20 5.30 -8.73
C VAL A 214 -13.02 4.75 -10.14
N LYS A 215 -13.09 3.42 -10.32
CA LYS A 215 -12.90 2.78 -11.63
C LYS A 215 -13.98 3.13 -12.65
N LYS A 216 -15.25 3.11 -12.23
CA LYS A 216 -16.40 3.22 -13.15
C LYS A 216 -16.79 4.67 -13.46
N GLU A 217 -16.53 5.59 -12.54
CA GLU A 217 -17.06 6.96 -12.60
C GLU A 217 -15.92 7.99 -12.63
N LEU A 218 -15.08 8.02 -11.60
CA LEU A 218 -14.10 9.11 -11.44
C LEU A 218 -13.00 9.07 -12.50
N LEU A 219 -12.35 7.92 -12.69
CA LEU A 219 -11.27 7.77 -13.66
C LEU A 219 -11.73 8.13 -15.09
N PRO A 220 -12.87 7.61 -15.60
CA PRO A 220 -13.43 8.04 -16.89
C PRO A 220 -13.76 9.55 -16.93
N ALA A 221 -14.45 10.07 -15.92
CA ALA A 221 -14.82 11.49 -15.88
C ALA A 221 -13.61 12.43 -15.87
N MET A 222 -12.48 11.96 -15.33
CA MET A 222 -11.24 12.72 -15.23
C MET A 222 -10.25 12.40 -16.36
N ASN A 223 -10.60 11.53 -17.32
CA ASN A 223 -9.69 11.04 -18.37
C ASN A 223 -8.37 10.51 -17.80
N MET A 224 -8.48 9.64 -16.80
CA MET A 224 -7.38 8.96 -16.14
C MET A 224 -7.57 7.44 -16.25
N ASP A 225 -6.48 6.70 -16.25
CA ASP A 225 -6.46 5.24 -16.12
C ASP A 225 -5.18 4.86 -15.37
N ILE A 226 -5.21 4.90 -14.04
CA ILE A 226 -4.09 4.52 -13.17
C ILE A 226 -4.31 3.11 -12.58
N LYS A 227 -3.27 2.52 -12.01
CA LYS A 227 -3.36 1.20 -11.39
C LYS A 227 -4.11 1.27 -10.05
N LEU A 228 -5.13 0.43 -9.88
CA LEU A 228 -5.92 0.35 -8.64
C LEU A 228 -5.59 -0.93 -7.85
N VAL A 229 -5.50 -0.84 -6.52
CA VAL A 229 -5.20 -1.99 -5.65
C VAL A 229 -6.22 -2.13 -4.52
N GLN A 230 -6.86 -3.30 -4.44
CA GLN A 230 -7.78 -3.62 -3.34
C GLN A 230 -6.98 -4.11 -2.13
N LEU A 231 -7.05 -3.39 -1.01
CA LEU A 231 -6.53 -3.87 0.27
C LEU A 231 -7.50 -4.85 0.92
N ILE A 232 -6.99 -5.90 1.58
CA ILE A 232 -7.82 -6.96 2.17
C ILE A 232 -7.40 -7.20 3.61
N THR A 233 -8.34 -7.01 4.53
CA THR A 233 -8.22 -7.33 5.97
C THR A 233 -9.34 -8.28 6.42
N ASN A 234 -9.32 -8.71 7.69
CA ASN A 234 -10.36 -9.56 8.24
C ASN A 234 -11.64 -8.75 8.52
N THR A 235 -12.81 -9.34 8.26
CA THR A 235 -14.12 -8.76 8.61
C THR A 235 -14.24 -8.51 10.13
N ASP A 236 -13.66 -9.40 10.94
CA ASP A 236 -13.76 -9.37 12.41
C ASP A 236 -12.56 -8.67 13.09
N ASP A 237 -11.83 -7.80 12.39
CA ASP A 237 -10.82 -6.99 13.09
C ASP A 237 -11.51 -5.94 13.99
N GLN A 238 -11.90 -6.38 15.19
CA GLN A 238 -12.59 -5.58 16.19
C GLN A 238 -11.74 -4.39 16.70
N LYS A 239 -10.47 -4.29 16.29
CA LYS A 239 -9.56 -3.25 16.76
C LYS A 239 -9.56 -2.01 15.87
N VAL A 240 -9.86 -2.14 14.58
CA VAL A 240 -9.90 -1.03 13.61
C VAL A 240 -10.94 -1.32 12.53
N ILE A 241 -11.94 -0.43 12.40
CA ILE A 241 -12.91 -0.50 11.29
C ILE A 241 -12.32 0.26 10.10
N GLU A 242 -11.78 -0.48 9.12
CA GLU A 242 -11.24 0.12 7.89
C GLU A 242 -12.36 0.56 6.93
N THR A 243 -13.49 -0.15 6.89
CA THR A 243 -14.57 0.14 5.93
C THR A 243 -15.95 -0.09 6.54
N MET A 244 -16.81 0.92 6.39
CA MET A 244 -18.25 0.80 6.57
C MET A 244 -18.94 0.85 5.21
N GLU A 245 -19.92 -0.04 5.02
CA GLU A 245 -20.86 0.05 3.92
C GLU A 245 -21.93 1.10 4.25
N ILE A 246 -22.21 1.99 3.28
CA ILE A 246 -23.24 3.02 3.38
C ILE A 246 -24.49 2.53 2.66
N HIS A 247 -25.56 2.30 3.40
CA HIS A 247 -26.84 1.84 2.84
C HIS A 247 -27.67 2.99 2.26
N PRO A 248 -28.66 2.73 1.38
CA PRO A 248 -29.50 3.77 0.78
C PRO A 248 -30.28 4.63 1.79
N ASP A 249 -30.56 4.11 2.98
CA ASP A 249 -31.21 4.82 4.07
C ASP A 249 -30.23 5.64 4.94
N GLY A 250 -28.94 5.61 4.61
CA GLY A 250 -27.86 6.30 5.32
C GLY A 250 -27.29 5.51 6.51
N SER A 251 -27.79 4.30 6.80
CA SER A 251 -27.23 3.45 7.84
C SER A 251 -25.84 2.91 7.46
N LEU A 252 -25.02 2.62 8.47
CA LEU A 252 -23.66 2.11 8.30
C LEU A 252 -23.53 0.71 8.89
N THR A 253 -22.92 -0.21 8.15
CA THR A 253 -22.54 -1.53 8.67
C THR A 253 -21.09 -1.86 8.35
N PRO A 254 -20.36 -2.58 9.21
CA PRO A 254 -19.03 -3.07 8.88
C PRO A 254 -19.02 -3.86 7.57
N TYR A 255 -18.07 -3.55 6.69
CA TYR A 255 -17.96 -4.22 5.40
C TYR A 255 -17.32 -5.62 5.56
N SER A 256 -17.89 -6.63 4.89
CA SER A 256 -17.35 -7.99 4.90
C SER A 256 -16.35 -8.23 3.78
N TYR A 257 -15.14 -8.68 4.16
CA TYR A 257 -14.06 -9.06 3.25
C TYR A 257 -14.08 -10.55 2.90
N ASP A 258 -14.86 -11.36 3.61
CA ASP A 258 -14.82 -12.83 3.53
C ASP A 258 -15.01 -13.35 2.10
N TRP A 259 -15.83 -12.66 1.30
CA TRP A 259 -16.08 -13.06 -0.08
C TRP A 259 -14.83 -12.96 -0.96
N MET A 260 -13.89 -12.07 -0.64
CA MET A 260 -12.64 -11.87 -1.38
C MET A 260 -11.70 -13.08 -1.24
N LEU A 261 -11.80 -13.79 -0.12
CA LEU A 261 -10.98 -14.96 0.21
C LEU A 261 -11.57 -16.29 -0.27
N LYS A 262 -12.81 -16.29 -0.78
CA LYS A 262 -13.50 -17.47 -1.29
C LYS A 262 -13.15 -17.72 -2.77
N PRO A 263 -13.26 -18.97 -3.26
CA PRO A 263 -13.07 -19.28 -4.68
C PRO A 263 -13.89 -18.36 -5.59
N GLY A 264 -13.23 -17.79 -6.60
CA GLY A 264 -13.83 -16.82 -7.53
C GLY A 264 -13.89 -15.38 -7.02
N GLY A 265 -13.46 -15.11 -5.77
CA GLY A 265 -13.27 -13.77 -5.24
C GLY A 265 -12.28 -12.96 -6.09
N ALA A 266 -11.13 -13.54 -6.41
CA ALA A 266 -10.11 -12.92 -7.28
C ALA A 266 -10.67 -12.47 -8.65
N ALA A 267 -11.55 -13.26 -9.27
CA ALA A 267 -12.15 -12.93 -10.56
C ALA A 267 -13.12 -11.72 -10.46
N LYS A 268 -13.75 -11.52 -9.30
CA LYS A 268 -14.56 -10.32 -9.04
C LYS A 268 -13.68 -9.10 -8.80
N LEU A 269 -12.56 -9.25 -8.08
CA LEU A 269 -11.58 -8.19 -7.84
C LEU A 269 -10.98 -7.67 -9.16
N ALA A 270 -10.61 -8.57 -10.06
CA ALA A 270 -10.03 -8.25 -11.37
C ALA A 270 -10.93 -7.42 -12.31
N LYS A 271 -12.23 -7.27 -11.98
CA LYS A 271 -13.12 -6.39 -12.75
C LYS A 271 -12.86 -4.91 -12.53
N TYR A 272 -12.20 -4.54 -11.44
CA TYR A 272 -11.97 -3.14 -11.09
C TYR A 272 -10.57 -2.83 -10.58
N ALA A 273 -9.85 -3.82 -10.05
CA ALA A 273 -8.48 -3.65 -9.55
C ALA A 273 -7.44 -4.24 -10.52
N ASP A 274 -6.23 -3.70 -10.46
CA ASP A 274 -5.02 -4.18 -11.13
C ASP A 274 -4.13 -5.01 -10.18
N GLY A 275 -4.38 -4.93 -8.87
CA GLY A 275 -3.71 -5.75 -7.86
C GLY A 275 -4.51 -5.88 -6.57
N ILE A 276 -4.00 -6.73 -5.67
CA ILE A 276 -4.49 -6.88 -4.31
C ILE A 276 -3.34 -6.65 -3.31
N GLY A 277 -3.65 -6.03 -2.18
CA GLY A 277 -2.76 -5.94 -1.03
C GLY A 277 -3.39 -6.62 0.17
N PRO A 278 -3.21 -7.94 0.35
CA PRO A 278 -3.78 -8.63 1.50
C PRO A 278 -2.88 -8.51 2.73
N TRP A 279 -3.46 -8.60 3.92
CA TRP A 279 -2.70 -8.89 5.13
C TRP A 279 -1.93 -10.21 4.95
N TYR A 280 -0.61 -10.21 5.17
CA TYR A 280 0.25 -11.34 4.80
C TYR A 280 -0.17 -12.72 5.37
N PRO A 281 -0.79 -12.84 6.57
CA PRO A 281 -1.32 -14.12 7.08
C PRO A 281 -2.48 -14.70 6.26
N MET A 282 -3.05 -13.93 5.32
CA MET A 282 -4.03 -14.46 4.36
C MET A 282 -3.38 -15.26 3.23
N ILE A 283 -2.06 -15.19 3.07
CA ILE A 283 -1.29 -15.93 2.05
C ILE A 283 -0.65 -17.19 2.64
N VAL A 284 -0.15 -17.12 3.87
CA VAL A 284 0.50 -18.26 4.55
C VAL A 284 -0.37 -18.69 5.73
N LYS A 285 -0.79 -19.95 5.76
CA LYS A 285 -1.65 -20.48 6.82
C LYS A 285 -0.93 -20.45 8.16
N SER A 286 -1.71 -20.20 9.23
CA SER A 286 -1.24 -20.23 10.62
C SER A 286 -0.75 -21.61 11.09
N THR A 287 -1.06 -22.69 10.37
CA THR A 287 -0.55 -24.05 10.61
C THR A 287 0.87 -24.28 10.13
N SER A 288 1.44 -23.33 9.37
CA SER A 288 2.81 -23.43 8.87
C SER A 288 3.83 -23.49 10.01
N THR A 289 4.92 -24.21 9.79
CA THR A 289 6.05 -24.32 10.74
C THR A 289 7.38 -24.14 10.00
N PRO A 290 8.50 -23.90 10.70
CA PRO A 290 9.79 -23.81 10.05
C PRO A 290 10.10 -25.05 9.20
N GLY A 291 10.35 -24.85 7.91
CA GLY A 291 10.59 -25.93 6.93
C GLY A 291 9.33 -26.57 6.35
N HIS A 292 8.13 -26.22 6.80
CA HIS A 292 6.85 -26.66 6.25
C HIS A 292 5.87 -25.50 6.09
N ILE A 293 5.91 -24.87 4.91
CA ILE A 293 5.07 -23.72 4.58
C ILE A 293 3.82 -24.18 3.83
N GLU A 294 2.66 -23.82 4.37
CA GLU A 294 1.37 -24.04 3.73
C GLU A 294 0.81 -22.72 3.19
N LEU A 295 0.74 -22.61 1.88
CA LEU A 295 0.12 -21.46 1.21
C LEU A 295 -1.41 -21.63 1.11
N THR A 296 -2.12 -20.51 1.20
CA THR A 296 -3.51 -20.42 0.75
C THR A 296 -3.58 -20.33 -0.78
N THR A 297 -4.78 -20.40 -1.35
CA THR A 297 -4.95 -20.23 -2.80
C THR A 297 -5.00 -18.77 -3.24
N LEU A 298 -5.09 -17.81 -2.31
CA LEU A 298 -5.36 -16.39 -2.60
C LEU A 298 -4.37 -15.79 -3.60
N ALA A 299 -3.07 -15.87 -3.32
CA ALA A 299 -2.05 -15.30 -4.20
C ALA A 299 -2.09 -15.97 -5.58
N LYS A 300 -2.19 -17.31 -5.63
CA LYS A 300 -2.26 -18.06 -6.88
C LYS A 300 -3.50 -17.69 -7.72
N GLU A 301 -4.66 -17.60 -7.10
CA GLU A 301 -5.91 -17.23 -7.77
C GLU A 301 -5.86 -15.78 -8.29
N ALA A 302 -5.33 -14.85 -7.50
CA ALA A 302 -5.14 -13.46 -7.93
C ALA A 302 -4.23 -13.38 -9.16
N LYS A 303 -3.07 -14.06 -9.14
CA LYS A 303 -2.14 -14.12 -10.27
C LYS A 303 -2.78 -14.73 -11.52
N GLN A 304 -3.63 -15.74 -11.39
CA GLN A 304 -4.37 -16.34 -12.51
C GLN A 304 -5.36 -15.37 -13.16
N GLN A 305 -5.82 -14.34 -12.42
CA GLN A 305 -6.68 -13.28 -12.94
C GLN A 305 -5.89 -12.05 -13.42
N GLY A 306 -4.55 -12.14 -13.48
CA GLY A 306 -3.68 -11.04 -13.90
C GLY A 306 -3.48 -9.94 -12.85
N LEU A 307 -3.93 -10.16 -11.60
CA LEU A 307 -3.73 -9.21 -10.50
C LEU A 307 -2.30 -9.30 -9.96
N GLN A 308 -1.69 -8.15 -9.68
CA GLN A 308 -0.49 -8.09 -8.85
C GLN A 308 -0.82 -8.40 -7.38
N VAL A 309 0.14 -8.94 -6.64
CA VAL A 309 -0.04 -9.29 -5.22
C VAL A 309 1.02 -8.60 -4.38
N HIS A 310 0.62 -7.62 -3.55
CA HIS A 310 1.49 -6.80 -2.71
C HIS A 310 1.09 -6.88 -1.22
N PRO A 311 1.39 -7.98 -0.49
CA PRO A 311 0.98 -8.11 0.90
C PRO A 311 1.63 -7.11 1.86
N TYR A 312 0.93 -6.85 2.96
CA TYR A 312 1.38 -5.99 4.05
C TYR A 312 1.26 -6.70 5.42
N THR A 313 2.01 -6.34 6.46
CA THR A 313 3.24 -5.53 6.46
C THR A 313 4.38 -6.35 7.04
N PHE A 314 5.53 -6.33 6.38
CA PHE A 314 6.72 -7.08 6.75
C PHE A 314 7.55 -6.26 7.74
N ARG A 315 7.64 -6.74 8.98
CA ARG A 315 8.33 -6.06 10.08
C ARG A 315 9.42 -6.95 10.66
N SER A 316 10.57 -6.36 10.88
CA SER A 316 11.73 -7.04 11.48
C SER A 316 11.86 -6.77 12.99
N ASP A 317 10.94 -6.00 13.57
CA ASP A 317 10.93 -5.75 15.01
C ASP A 317 10.76 -7.06 15.81
N PRO A 318 11.25 -7.12 17.06
CA PRO A 318 11.07 -8.28 17.91
C PRO A 318 9.61 -8.73 18.02
N GLY A 319 9.37 -10.02 17.79
CA GLY A 319 8.04 -10.63 17.85
C GLY A 319 7.14 -10.36 16.64
N GLN A 320 7.61 -9.65 15.61
CA GLN A 320 6.83 -9.41 14.39
C GLN A 320 7.10 -10.42 13.27
N VAL A 321 8.28 -11.06 13.25
CA VAL A 321 8.55 -12.16 12.33
C VAL A 321 7.70 -13.36 12.75
N PRO A 322 6.88 -13.93 11.85
CA PRO A 322 5.99 -15.04 12.19
C PRO A 322 6.79 -16.29 12.58
N PRO A 323 6.27 -17.13 13.50
CA PRO A 323 7.02 -18.26 14.08
C PRO A 323 7.40 -19.35 13.07
N TYR A 324 6.76 -19.39 11.90
CA TYR A 324 7.12 -20.31 10.82
C TYR A 324 8.35 -19.86 10.02
N ALA A 325 8.76 -18.59 10.14
CA ALA A 325 9.95 -18.06 9.49
C ALA A 325 11.10 -18.02 10.49
N LYS A 326 12.28 -18.48 10.06
CA LYS A 326 13.48 -18.49 10.91
C LYS A 326 13.91 -17.07 11.31
N ASP A 327 13.88 -16.16 10.35
CA ASP A 327 14.24 -14.75 10.50
C ASP A 327 13.53 -13.91 9.42
N PHE A 328 13.83 -12.62 9.39
CA PHE A 328 13.21 -11.71 8.43
C PHE A 328 13.55 -12.05 6.96
N ASN A 329 14.75 -12.55 6.66
CA ASN A 329 15.10 -12.95 5.29
C ASN A 329 14.37 -14.22 4.87
N ASP A 330 14.19 -15.17 5.80
CA ASP A 330 13.38 -16.36 5.55
C ASP A 330 11.90 -15.99 5.32
N MET A 331 11.36 -15.01 6.06
CA MET A 331 10.05 -14.44 5.78
C MET A 331 9.99 -13.85 4.35
N LEU A 332 10.97 -13.06 3.93
CA LEU A 332 11.00 -12.51 2.57
C LEU A 332 11.09 -13.59 1.49
N LYS A 333 11.90 -14.65 1.71
CA LYS A 333 11.98 -15.82 0.82
C LYS A 333 10.62 -16.48 0.66
N ILE A 334 9.94 -16.77 1.77
CA ILE A 334 8.62 -17.42 1.76
C ILE A 334 7.64 -16.67 0.87
N PHE A 335 7.64 -15.34 0.91
CA PHE A 335 6.67 -14.55 0.16
C PHE A 335 7.11 -14.26 -1.27
N TYR A 336 8.33 -13.76 -1.49
CA TYR A 336 8.79 -13.42 -2.84
C TYR A 336 9.00 -14.63 -3.74
N ILE A 337 9.51 -15.73 -3.16
CA ILE A 337 9.93 -16.92 -3.90
C ILE A 337 8.88 -18.02 -3.79
N ASP A 338 8.52 -18.45 -2.58
CA ASP A 338 7.65 -19.62 -2.41
C ASP A 338 6.18 -19.28 -2.75
N ALA A 339 5.68 -18.14 -2.29
CA ALA A 339 4.33 -17.65 -2.62
C ALA A 339 4.27 -16.87 -3.95
N GLY A 340 5.42 -16.40 -4.45
CA GLY A 340 5.53 -15.73 -5.74
C GLY A 340 4.90 -14.33 -5.80
N VAL A 341 4.78 -13.61 -4.68
CA VAL A 341 4.18 -12.25 -4.66
C VAL A 341 5.02 -11.24 -5.45
N ASP A 342 4.38 -10.21 -6.01
CA ASP A 342 5.03 -9.24 -6.91
C ASP A 342 5.77 -8.12 -6.15
N GLY A 343 5.40 -7.89 -4.90
CA GLY A 343 5.99 -6.87 -4.06
C GLY A 343 5.64 -7.09 -2.60
N VAL A 344 6.32 -6.41 -1.69
CA VAL A 344 5.93 -6.40 -0.27
C VAL A 344 5.95 -4.99 0.28
N PHE A 345 4.99 -4.69 1.15
CA PHE A 345 5.03 -3.53 2.01
C PHE A 345 5.88 -3.84 3.23
N THR A 346 6.92 -3.05 3.47
CA THR A 346 7.81 -3.25 4.62
C THR A 346 8.19 -1.94 5.31
N ASP A 347 8.30 -2.03 6.64
CA ASP A 347 8.80 -0.93 7.49
C ASP A 347 10.34 -0.82 7.41
N PHE A 348 11.02 -1.80 6.79
CA PHE A 348 12.48 -1.90 6.70
C PHE A 348 12.94 -2.04 5.23
N PRO A 349 12.85 -0.96 4.41
CA PRO A 349 13.09 -1.05 2.97
C PRO A 349 14.47 -1.60 2.60
N ASP A 350 15.52 -1.19 3.32
CA ASP A 350 16.89 -1.64 3.12
C ASP A 350 17.05 -3.16 3.21
N LYS A 351 16.33 -3.81 4.12
CA LYS A 351 16.40 -5.26 4.32
C LYS A 351 15.76 -6.00 3.14
N ALA A 352 14.61 -5.53 2.66
CA ALA A 352 13.94 -6.12 1.50
C ALA A 352 14.73 -5.89 0.20
N VAL A 353 15.25 -4.68 -0.02
CA VAL A 353 16.11 -4.35 -1.17
C VAL A 353 17.35 -5.24 -1.18
N LYS A 354 18.07 -5.31 -0.05
CA LYS A 354 19.26 -6.16 0.09
C LYS A 354 18.94 -7.63 -0.17
N PHE A 355 17.80 -8.13 0.33
CA PHE A 355 17.36 -9.50 0.06
C PHE A 355 17.17 -9.75 -1.44
N LEU A 356 16.46 -8.87 -2.16
CA LEU A 356 16.22 -9.06 -3.58
C LEU A 356 17.51 -8.96 -4.41
N GLN A 357 18.41 -8.03 -4.08
CA GLN A 357 19.72 -7.91 -4.74
C GLN A 357 20.57 -9.17 -4.56
N GLN A 358 20.59 -9.75 -3.36
CA GLN A 358 21.30 -11.01 -3.09
C GLN A 358 20.75 -12.21 -3.89
N HIS A 359 19.49 -12.14 -4.32
CA HIS A 359 18.83 -13.17 -5.13
C HIS A 359 18.71 -12.79 -6.62
N GLN A 360 19.31 -11.69 -7.06
CA GLN A 360 19.24 -11.19 -8.45
C GLN A 360 17.80 -10.93 -8.93
N LEU A 361 16.93 -10.51 -8.01
CA LEU A 361 15.52 -10.20 -8.26
C LEU A 361 15.23 -8.69 -8.31
N HIS A 362 16.26 -7.86 -8.15
CA HIS A 362 16.22 -6.39 -8.16
C HIS A 362 17.54 -5.86 -8.73
N GLN A 363 17.48 -4.79 -9.52
CA GLN A 363 18.64 -4.24 -10.26
C GLN A 363 19.40 -3.17 -9.49
#